data_AF-A0A3N5W3Z2-F1
#
_entry.id   AF-A0A3N5W3Z2-F1
#
_cell.length_a   1.000
_cell.length_b   1.000
_cell.length_c   1.000
_cell.angle_alpha   90.00
_cell.angle_beta   90.00
_cell.angle_gamma   90.00
#
_symmetry.space_group_name_H-M   'P 1'
#
loop_
_entity.id
_entity.type
_entity.pdbx_description
1 polymer ?
#
loop_
_entity_poly.entity_id
_entity_poly.type
_entity_poly.pdbx_seq_one_letter_code
_entity_poly.pdbx_strand_id
1 'polypeptide(L)'
;TFGSTCHGAGRLMSRSEAKRRIRLGDLERSLGEGGVVFRARSRGNLVEEAPDAYKPIDEVVEVVHGAGISRKVARLKPLVVIKG
;
A
#
# COMPACT_ATOMS: atom_id res chain seq x y z
N THR A 1 -16.43 -18.89 1.52
CA THR A 1 -15.39 -18.45 0.56
C THR A 1 -14.54 -19.59 0.01
N PHE A 2 -14.97 -20.87 0.07
CA PHE A 2 -14.14 -22.02 -0.36
C PHE A 2 -12.69 -21.98 0.22
N GLY A 3 -12.54 -21.60 1.49
CA GLY A 3 -11.23 -21.50 2.14
C GLY A 3 -10.33 -20.35 1.66
N SER A 4 -10.90 -19.31 1.03
CA SER A 4 -10.17 -18.16 0.48
C SER A 4 -10.44 -16.85 1.23
N THR A 5 -9.54 -15.86 1.06
CA THR A 5 -9.64 -14.48 1.60
C THR A 5 -8.95 -13.46 0.67
N CYS A 6 -8.91 -12.18 1.06
CA CYS A 6 -8.23 -11.11 0.32
C CYS A 6 -6.71 -11.25 0.32
N HIS A 7 -6.03 -10.80 -0.74
CA HIS A 7 -4.57 -10.82 -0.84
C HIS A 7 -3.89 -9.51 -0.41
N GLY A 8 -4.65 -8.44 -0.15
CA GLY A 8 -4.13 -7.10 0.11
C GLY A 8 -5.14 -6.00 -0.24
N ALA A 9 -4.68 -4.75 -0.26
CA ALA A 9 -5.53 -3.57 -0.36
C ALA A 9 -6.30 -3.45 -1.68
N GLY A 10 -5.68 -3.82 -2.80
CA GLY A 10 -6.22 -3.55 -4.14
C GLY A 10 -6.11 -2.06 -4.52
N ARG A 11 -5.97 -1.80 -5.82
CA ARG A 11 -5.73 -0.44 -6.34
C ARG A 11 -7.03 0.37 -6.42
N LEU A 12 -6.93 1.66 -6.14
CA LEU A 12 -7.92 2.68 -6.47
C LEU A 12 -7.61 3.39 -7.78
N MET A 13 -6.32 3.52 -8.11
CA MET A 13 -5.84 4.23 -9.30
C MET A 13 -5.08 3.29 -10.24
N SER A 14 -5.22 3.51 -11.55
CA SER A 14 -4.28 2.91 -12.50
C SER A 14 -2.85 3.41 -12.25
N ARG A 15 -1.84 2.68 -12.74
CA ARG A 15 -0.43 3.13 -12.65
C ARG A 15 -0.19 4.47 -13.32
N SER A 16 -0.76 4.65 -14.51
CA SER A 16 -0.69 5.90 -15.27
C SER A 16 -1.38 7.05 -14.56
N GLU A 17 -2.50 6.78 -13.88
CA GLU A 17 -3.18 7.80 -13.08
C GLU A 17 -2.39 8.20 -11.84
N ALA A 18 -1.83 7.23 -11.11
CA ALA A 18 -0.96 7.50 -9.97
C ALA A 18 0.21 8.41 -10.37
N LYS A 19 0.89 8.12 -11.50
CA LYS A 19 1.95 8.97 -12.05
C LYS A 19 1.53 10.41 -12.35
N ARG A 20 0.27 10.63 -12.75
CA ARG A 20 -0.24 11.97 -13.06
C ARG A 20 -0.66 12.74 -11.81
N ARG A 21 -1.26 12.06 -10.83
CA ARG A 21 -1.86 12.70 -9.65
C ARG A 21 -0.89 12.87 -8.49
N ILE A 22 0.02 11.90 -8.30
CA ILE A 22 0.87 11.82 -7.12
C ILE A 22 2.19 12.51 -7.41
N ARG A 23 2.53 13.50 -6.58
CA ARG A 23 3.80 14.22 -6.65
C ARG A 23 4.85 13.45 -5.86
N LEU A 24 5.97 13.16 -6.51
CA LEU A 24 7.07 12.42 -5.89
C LEU A 24 7.54 13.05 -4.59
N GLY A 25 7.79 14.36 -4.56
CA GLY A 25 8.33 15.02 -3.37
C GLY A 25 7.41 14.93 -2.14
N ASP A 26 6.10 14.90 -2.35
CA ASP A 26 5.12 14.74 -1.26
C ASP A 26 5.10 13.30 -0.76
N LEU A 27 5.23 12.33 -1.67
CA LEU A 27 5.38 10.91 -1.33
C LEU A 27 6.67 10.65 -0.53
N GLU A 28 7.81 11.17 -0.98
CA GLU A 28 9.09 10.99 -0.28
C GLU A 28 9.05 11.60 1.12
N ARG A 29 8.44 12.78 1.27
CA ARG A 29 8.23 13.43 2.56
C ARG A 29 7.35 12.60 3.49
N SER A 30 6.20 12.15 3.00
CA SER A 30 5.26 11.32 3.76
C SER A 30 5.90 10.01 4.24
N LEU A 31 6.67 9.34 3.37
CA LEU A 31 7.42 8.13 3.75
C LEU A 31 8.49 8.44 4.81
N GLY A 32 9.21 9.55 4.66
CA GLY A 32 10.20 10.02 5.63
C GLY A 32 9.60 10.34 7.00
N GLU A 33 8.49 11.08 7.05
CA GLU A 33 7.73 11.38 8.26
C GLU A 33 7.20 10.09 8.94
N GLY A 34 6.84 9.08 8.14
CA GLY A 34 6.44 7.77 8.62
C GLY A 34 7.58 6.90 9.19
N GLY A 35 8.83 7.33 9.03
CA GLY A 35 10.03 6.61 9.42
C GLY A 35 10.41 5.47 8.46
N VAL A 36 9.98 5.55 7.20
CA VAL A 36 10.22 4.52 6.18
C VAL A 36 11.34 4.96 5.25
N VAL A 37 12.44 4.20 5.26
CA VAL A 37 13.53 4.38 4.30
C VAL A 37 13.17 3.64 3.01
N PHE A 38 13.38 4.26 1.84
CA PHE A 38 13.05 3.61 0.57
C PHE A 38 14.18 3.72 -0.45
N ARG A 39 14.20 2.74 -1.37
CA ARG A 39 15.05 2.75 -2.56
C ARG A 39 14.25 2.22 -3.74
N ALA A 40 14.19 2.98 -4.84
CA ALA A 40 13.49 2.58 -6.06
C ALA A 40 14.42 2.64 -7.27
N ARG A 41 14.23 1.75 -8.25
CA ARG A 41 14.97 1.77 -9.53
C ARG A 41 14.69 3.05 -10.32
N SER A 42 13.43 3.51 -10.30
CA SER A 42 13.02 4.75 -10.93
C SER A 42 12.05 5.51 -10.04
N ARG A 43 12.02 6.84 -10.19
CA ARG A 43 11.03 7.71 -9.56
C ARG A 43 9.60 7.29 -9.92
N GLY A 44 9.38 6.88 -11.16
CA GLY A 44 8.08 6.41 -11.63
C GLY A 44 7.60 5.16 -10.89
N ASN A 45 8.50 4.22 -10.59
CA ASN A 45 8.15 2.97 -9.90
C ASN A 45 7.71 3.24 -8.46
N LEU A 46 8.33 4.22 -7.80
CA LEU A 46 7.92 4.62 -6.46
C LEU A 46 6.51 5.23 -6.47
N VAL A 47 6.24 6.11 -7.44
CA VAL A 47 4.93 6.79 -7.55
C VAL A 47 3.80 5.84 -7.95
N GLU A 48 4.06 4.86 -8.81
CA GLU A 48 3.07 3.84 -9.18
C GLU A 48 2.55 3.03 -7.98
N GLU A 49 3.40 2.90 -6.95
CA GLU A 49 3.21 2.06 -5.79
C GLU A 49 3.00 2.88 -4.50
N ALA A 50 2.72 4.18 -4.65
CA ALA A 50 2.40 5.06 -3.55
C ALA A 50 1.19 4.54 -2.77
N PRO A 51 1.15 4.69 -1.43
CA PRO A 51 0.04 4.27 -0.59
C PRO A 51 -1.33 4.76 -1.10
N ASP A 52 -1.41 6.01 -1.56
CA ASP A 52 -2.65 6.64 -2.06
C ASP A 52 -3.20 6.00 -3.34
N ALA A 53 -2.40 5.20 -4.05
CA ALA A 53 -2.88 4.44 -5.21
C ALA A 53 -3.69 3.19 -4.81
N TYR A 54 -3.72 2.83 -3.54
CA TYR A 54 -4.36 1.65 -2.97
C TYR A 54 -5.47 2.01 -1.99
N LYS A 55 -6.35 1.04 -1.71
CA LYS A 55 -7.33 1.17 -0.62
C LYS A 55 -6.64 1.21 0.74
N PRO A 56 -7.26 1.80 1.77
CA PRO A 56 -6.81 1.63 3.15
C PRO A 56 -6.81 0.14 3.52
N ILE A 57 -5.63 -0.43 3.79
CA ILE A 57 -5.50 -1.86 4.09
C ILE A 57 -6.25 -2.26 5.36
N ASP A 58 -6.31 -1.35 6.34
CA ASP A 58 -7.00 -1.58 7.60
C ASP A 58 -8.50 -1.85 7.36
N GLU A 59 -9.16 -1.09 6.48
CA GLU A 59 -10.57 -1.33 6.12
C GLU A 59 -10.79 -2.69 5.46
N VAL A 60 -9.91 -3.07 4.52
CA VAL A 60 -10.01 -4.38 3.85
C VAL A 60 -9.87 -5.52 4.85
N VAL A 61 -8.92 -5.40 5.79
CA VAL A 61 -8.71 -6.40 6.85
C VAL A 61 -9.89 -6.46 7.83
N GLU A 62 -10.45 -5.31 8.23
CA GLU A 62 -11.62 -5.28 9.10
C GLU A 62 -12.84 -5.96 8.46
N VAL A 63 -13.07 -5.78 7.17
CA VAL A 63 -14.18 -6.43 6.45
C VAL A 63 -14.05 -7.96 6.49
N VAL A 64 -12.89 -8.50 6.12
CA VAL A 64 -12.70 -9.97 6.10
C VAL A 64 -12.65 -10.57 7.51
N HIS A 65 -12.21 -9.79 8.49
CA HIS A 65 -12.25 -10.19 9.89
C HIS A 65 -13.67 -10.21 10.46
N GLY A 66 -14.42 -9.13 10.26
CA GLY A 66 -15.82 -9.01 10.70
C GLY A 66 -16.74 -10.02 10.02
N ALA A 67 -16.45 -10.39 8.77
CA ALA A 67 -17.16 -11.45 8.07
C ALA A 67 -16.81 -12.88 8.56
N GLY A 68 -15.85 -13.03 9.49
CA GLY A 68 -15.45 -14.32 10.05
C GLY A 68 -14.65 -15.21 9.10
N ILE A 69 -14.19 -14.69 7.95
CA ILE A 69 -13.43 -15.45 6.95
C ILE A 69 -11.91 -15.30 7.13
N SER A 70 -11.48 -14.46 8.07
CA SER A 70 -10.07 -14.29 8.45
C SER A 70 -9.94 -13.86 9.90
N ARG A 71 -8.88 -14.29 10.58
CA ARG A 71 -8.58 -13.87 11.95
C ARG A 71 -7.39 -12.91 11.95
N LYS A 72 -7.53 -11.73 12.54
CA LYS A 72 -6.39 -10.84 12.80
C LYS A 72 -5.41 -11.53 13.76
N VAL A 73 -4.12 -11.52 13.42
CA VAL A 73 -3.06 -12.14 14.24
C VAL A 73 -2.01 -11.11 14.62
N ALA A 74 -1.46 -10.39 13.63
CA ALA A 74 -0.47 -9.34 13.85
C ALA A 74 -0.56 -8.27 12.76
N ARG A 75 -0.05 -7.07 13.06
CA ARG A 75 0.16 -6.00 12.09
C ARG A 75 1.64 -5.70 12.00
N LEU A 76 2.14 -5.60 10.77
CA LEU A 76 3.53 -5.25 10.47
C LEU A 76 3.60 -3.79 10.01
N LYS A 77 4.64 -3.07 10.42
CA LYS A 77 4.96 -1.73 9.90
C LYS A 77 6.26 -1.80 9.11
N PRO A 78 6.31 -1.29 7.87
CA PRO A 78 7.55 -1.28 7.11
C PRO A 78 8.56 -0.31 7.72
N LEU A 79 9.83 -0.71 7.72
CA LEU A 79 10.98 0.15 8.05
C LEU A 79 11.76 0.51 6.80
N VAL A 80 11.91 -0.44 5.88
CA VAL A 80 12.64 -0.28 4.63
C VAL A 80 11.82 -0.85 3.46
N VAL A 81 11.73 -0.11 2.36
CA VAL A 81 11.09 -0.54 1.11
C VAL A 81 12.07 -0.47 -0.04
N ILE A 82 12.37 -1.62 -0.67
CA ILE A 82 13.21 -1.69 -1.86
C ILE A 82 12.34 -2.12 -3.05
N LYS A 83 12.31 -1.31 -4.11
CA LYS A 83 11.46 -1.51 -5.27
C LYS A 83 12.26 -1.50 -6.57
N GLY A 84 12.12 -2.57 -7.36
CA GLY A 84 12.74 -2.74 -8.68
C GLY A 84 12.01 -2.00 -9.79
#